data_AF-A0A1M5ACY5-F1
#
_entry.id   AF-A0A1M5ACY5-F1
#
_cell.length_a   1.000
_cell.length_b   1.000
_cell.length_c   1.000
_cell.angle_alpha   90.00
_cell.angle_beta   90.00
_cell.angle_gamma   90.00
#
_symmetry.space_group_name_H-M   'P 1'
#
loop_
_entity.id
_entity.type
_entity.pdbx_description
1 polymer ?
#
loop_
_entity_poly.entity_id
_entity_poly.type
_entity_poly.pdbx_seq_one_letter_code
_entity_poly.pdbx_strand_id
1 'polypeptide(L)'
;MFENFVKAIDESLKESFEKGIEKGIFKGEKYMAINIARNLLFKRFGNKITPYLNNLDNLDIKTIEDLTNNIFDITLEDAIKILKNS
;
A
#
# COMPACT_ATOMS: atom_id res chain seq x y z
N MET A 1 -6.24 -44.54 2.97
CA MET A 1 -7.03 -43.55 3.75
C MET A 1 -6.11 -42.60 4.53
N PHE A 2 -5.11 -43.11 5.26
CA PHE A 2 -4.12 -42.30 5.99
C PHE A 2 -3.22 -41.43 5.09
N GLU A 3 -2.71 -41.96 3.98
CA GLU A 3 -1.84 -41.19 3.06
C GLU A 3 -2.54 -40.00 2.40
N ASN A 4 -3.83 -40.14 2.08
CA ASN A 4 -4.63 -39.04 1.50
C ASN A 4 -4.86 -37.92 2.52
N PHE A 5 -5.00 -38.27 3.80
CA PHE A 5 -5.12 -37.30 4.89
C PHE A 5 -3.80 -36.54 5.11
N VAL A 6 -2.66 -37.24 5.08
CA VAL A 6 -1.34 -36.61 5.18
C VAL A 6 -1.09 -35.66 4.01
N LYS A 7 -1.41 -36.06 2.77
CA LYS A 7 -1.32 -35.17 1.59
C LYS A 7 -2.19 -33.92 1.72
N ALA A 8 -3.44 -34.06 2.16
CA ALA A 8 -4.34 -32.92 2.32
C ALA A 8 -3.83 -31.90 3.36
N ILE A 9 -3.23 -32.38 4.45
CA ILE A 9 -2.59 -31.50 5.43
C ILE A 9 -1.39 -30.76 4.81
N ASP A 10 -0.54 -31.48 4.10
CA ASP A 10 0.68 -30.92 3.49
C ASP A 10 0.36 -29.83 2.46
N GLU A 11 -0.65 -30.07 1.60
CA GLU A 11 -1.17 -29.09 0.65
C GLU A 11 -1.76 -27.85 1.36
N SER A 12 -2.54 -28.05 2.43
CA SER A 12 -3.13 -26.94 3.19
C SER A 12 -2.10 -26.05 3.89
N LEU A 13 -1.02 -26.64 4.38
CA LEU A 13 0.09 -25.93 5.03
C LEU A 13 0.88 -25.12 4.00
N LYS A 14 1.14 -25.72 2.83
CA LYS A 14 1.80 -25.05 1.71
C LYS A 14 1.02 -23.83 1.25
N GLU A 15 -0.28 -23.97 1.00
CA GLU A 15 -1.14 -22.84 0.62
C GLU A 15 -1.16 -21.74 1.68
N SER A 16 -1.23 -22.11 2.96
CA SER A 16 -1.27 -21.15 4.07
C SER A 16 0.03 -20.37 4.18
N PHE A 17 1.16 -21.04 3.94
CA PHE A 17 2.49 -20.42 3.91
C PHE A 17 2.65 -19.47 2.73
N GLU A 18 2.26 -19.90 1.53
CA GLU A 18 2.28 -19.06 0.32
C GLU A 18 1.43 -17.79 0.51
N LYS A 19 0.19 -17.94 1.00
CA LYS A 19 -0.70 -16.81 1.35
C LYS A 19 -0.09 -15.90 2.43
N GLY A 20 0.66 -16.48 3.37
CA GLY A 20 1.37 -15.74 4.42
C GLY A 20 2.49 -14.86 3.87
N ILE A 21 3.33 -15.43 2.99
CA ILE A 21 4.40 -14.71 2.29
C ILE A 21 3.82 -13.60 1.41
N GLU A 22 2.82 -13.91 0.59
CA GLU A 22 2.18 -12.95 -0.33
C GLU A 22 1.62 -11.75 0.43
N LYS A 23 0.89 -11.98 1.54
CA LYS A 23 0.39 -10.91 2.41
C LYS A 23 1.53 -10.09 3.05
N GLY A 24 2.65 -10.74 3.37
CA GLY A 24 3.85 -10.09 3.92
C GLY A 24 4.50 -9.15 2.91
N ILE A 25 4.75 -9.64 1.69
CA ILE A 25 5.32 -8.87 0.58
C ILE A 25 4.41 -7.68 0.25
N PHE A 26 3.10 -7.91 0.08
CA PHE A 26 2.14 -6.87 -0.22
C PHE A 26 2.09 -5.76 0.84
N LYS A 27 2.17 -6.13 2.13
CA LYS A 27 2.28 -5.16 3.23
C LYS A 27 3.57 -4.36 3.18
N GLY A 28 4.69 -5.01 2.84
CA GLY A 28 5.99 -4.35 2.67
C GLY A 28 5.99 -3.35 1.52
N GLU A 29 5.46 -3.75 0.36
CA GLU A 29 5.30 -2.89 -0.83
C GLU A 29 4.40 -1.69 -0.53
N LYS A 30 3.23 -1.91 0.09
CA LYS A 30 2.34 -0.81 0.49
C LYS A 30 3.03 0.15 1.45
N TYR A 31 3.76 -0.33 2.45
CA TYR A 31 4.49 0.53 3.39
C TYR A 31 5.57 1.37 2.69
N MET A 32 6.31 0.77 1.75
CA MET A 32 7.31 1.48 0.96
C MET A 32 6.68 2.57 0.09
N ALA A 33 5.59 2.25 -0.61
CA ALA A 33 4.84 3.20 -1.44
C ALA A 33 4.33 4.40 -0.62
N ILE A 34 3.73 4.14 0.55
CA ILE A 34 3.26 5.19 1.47
C ILE A 34 4.41 6.13 1.86
N ASN A 35 5.57 5.59 2.25
CA ASN A 35 6.70 6.41 2.67
C ASN A 35 7.28 7.26 1.53
N ILE A 36 7.34 6.71 0.33
CA ILE A 36 7.76 7.45 -0.87
C ILE A 36 6.77 8.59 -1.14
N ALA A 37 5.48 8.30 -1.20
CA ALA A 37 4.44 9.29 -1.43
C ALA A 37 4.46 10.40 -0.37
N ARG A 38 4.58 10.03 0.92
CA ARG A 38 4.68 10.97 2.05
C ARG A 38 5.84 11.95 1.86
N ASN A 39 7.02 11.45 1.51
CA ASN A 39 8.21 12.27 1.30
C ASN A 39 8.07 13.19 0.09
N LEU A 40 7.50 12.71 -1.01
CA LEU A 40 7.33 13.50 -2.23
C LEU A 40 6.27 14.60 -2.06
N LEU A 41 5.14 14.28 -1.44
CA LEU A 41 4.12 15.25 -1.09
C LEU A 41 4.68 16.34 -0.17
N PHE A 42 5.40 15.97 0.88
CA PHE A 42 6.03 16.93 1.78
C PHE A 42 7.07 17.79 1.06
N LYS A 43 7.92 17.21 0.18
CA LYS A 43 8.89 17.97 -0.61
C LYS A 43 8.22 18.97 -1.56
N ARG A 44 7.11 18.59 -2.20
CA ARG A 44 6.40 19.45 -3.17
C ARG A 44 5.61 20.56 -2.49
N PHE A 45 4.89 20.24 -1.42
CA PHE A 45 3.87 21.13 -0.84
C PHE A 45 4.22 21.65 0.56
N GLY A 46 5.26 21.12 1.19
CA GLY A 46 5.72 21.51 2.52
C GLY A 46 4.67 21.27 3.60
N ASN A 47 4.66 22.14 4.60
CA ASN A 47 3.77 22.02 5.76
C ASN A 47 2.27 22.08 5.43
N LYS A 48 1.90 22.55 4.23
CA LYS A 48 0.49 22.66 3.81
C LYS A 48 -0.18 21.30 3.61
N ILE A 49 0.59 20.26 3.25
CA ILE A 49 0.04 18.91 3.03
C ILE A 49 0.10 18.04 4.30
N THR A 50 0.95 18.39 5.28
CA THR A 50 1.18 17.60 6.50
C THR A 50 -0.08 17.09 7.20
N PRO A 51 -1.16 17.89 7.36
CA PRO A 51 -2.39 17.42 8.02
C PRO A 51 -3.08 16.23 7.32
N TYR A 52 -2.75 15.97 6.05
CA TYR A 52 -3.41 14.96 5.23
C TYR A 52 -2.53 13.71 4.98
N LEU A 53 -1.24 13.74 5.38
CA LEU A 53 -0.29 12.68 5.07
C LEU A 53 -0.60 11.35 5.77
N ASN A 54 -1.35 11.36 6.87
CA ASN A 54 -1.79 10.12 7.53
C ASN A 54 -2.87 9.39 6.73
N ASN A 55 -3.59 10.08 5.85
CA ASN A 55 -4.64 9.46 5.05
C ASN A 55 -4.08 8.56 3.95
N LEU A 56 -2.77 8.64 3.64
CA LEU A 56 -2.08 7.70 2.75
C LEU A 56 -2.24 6.24 3.21
N ASP A 57 -2.34 6.00 4.52
CA ASP A 57 -2.45 4.64 5.06
C ASP A 57 -3.78 3.96 4.65
N ASN A 58 -4.81 4.78 4.40
CA ASN A 58 -6.15 4.36 4.00
C ASN A 58 -6.28 4.13 2.48
N LEU A 59 -5.37 4.67 1.68
CA LEU A 59 -5.40 4.51 0.24
C LEU A 59 -4.99 3.10 -0.20
N ASP A 60 -5.53 2.65 -1.33
CA ASP A 60 -5.03 1.48 -2.03
C ASP A 60 -3.70 1.80 -2.74
N ILE A 61 -2.92 0.75 -3.00
CA ILE A 61 -1.57 0.90 -3.56
C ILE A 61 -1.57 1.60 -4.93
N LYS A 62 -2.58 1.35 -5.77
CA LYS A 62 -2.66 1.93 -7.11
C LYS A 62 -2.89 3.44 -7.04
N THR A 63 -3.78 3.89 -6.15
CA THR A 63 -3.97 5.33 -5.92
C THR A 63 -2.69 6.01 -5.42
N ILE A 64 -1.91 5.34 -4.56
CA ILE A 64 -0.62 5.87 -4.08
C ILE A 64 0.42 5.95 -5.20
N GLU A 65 0.48 4.94 -6.06
CA GLU A 65 1.36 4.93 -7.24
C GLU A 65 0.98 6.02 -8.24
N ASP A 66 -0.31 6.15 -8.57
CA ASP A 66 -0.81 7.19 -9.47
C ASP A 66 -0.52 8.59 -8.92
N LEU A 67 -0.72 8.81 -7.61
CA LEU A 67 -0.38 10.05 -6.92
C LEU A 67 1.13 10.35 -7.02
N THR A 68 1.96 9.32 -6.86
CA THR A 68 3.42 9.45 -6.88
C THR A 68 3.95 9.74 -8.28
N ASN A 69 3.45 9.02 -9.29
CA ASN A 69 3.87 9.17 -10.68
C ASN A 69 3.49 10.53 -11.26
N ASN A 70 2.33 11.06 -10.86
CA ASN A 70 1.84 12.36 -11.32
C ASN A 70 2.13 13.48 -10.30
N ILE A 71 3.02 13.25 -9.32
CA ILE A 71 3.26 14.21 -8.24
C ILE A 71 3.68 15.56 -8.81
N PHE A 72 4.38 15.59 -9.95
CA PHE A 72 4.85 16.84 -10.54
C PHE A 72 3.77 17.65 -11.27
N ASP A 73 2.64 17.03 -11.58
CA ASP A 73 1.57 17.59 -12.41
C ASP A 73 0.32 17.99 -11.62
N ILE A 74 0.17 17.48 -10.39
CA ILE A 74 -1.02 17.74 -9.54
C ILE A 74 -0.88 18.98 -8.66
N THR A 75 -1.96 19.71 -8.45
CA THR A 75 -1.96 20.84 -7.51
C THR A 75 -2.03 20.37 -6.05
N LEU A 76 -1.84 21.30 -5.10
CA LEU A 76 -2.08 21.04 -3.68
C LEU A 76 -3.53 20.63 -3.42
N GLU A 77 -4.49 21.29 -4.09
CA GLU A 77 -5.91 21.00 -3.94
C GLU A 77 -6.27 19.60 -4.45
N ASP A 78 -5.70 19.19 -5.58
CA ASP A 78 -5.86 17.84 -6.12
C ASP A 78 -5.32 16.79 -5.14
N ALA A 79 -4.11 17.01 -4.62
CA ALA A 79 -3.50 16.11 -3.64
C ALA A 79 -4.35 16.00 -2.36
N ILE A 80 -4.85 17.13 -1.83
CA ILE A 80 -5.73 17.14 -0.66
C ILE A 80 -7.03 16.40 -0.95
N LYS A 81 -7.62 16.57 -2.14
CA LYS A 81 -8.86 15.90 -2.53
C LYS A 81 -8.69 14.38 -2.57
N ILE A 82 -7.58 13.90 -3.14
CA ILE A 82 -7.23 12.48 -3.15
C ILE A 82 -7.10 11.95 -1.72
N LEU A 83 -6.35 12.65 -0.87
CA LEU A 83 -6.10 12.24 0.51
C LEU A 83 -7.35 12.35 1.41
N LYS A 84 -8.32 13.20 1.09
CA LYS A 84 -9.58 13.32 1.87
C LYS A 84 -10.64 12.30 1.48
N ASN A 85 -10.55 11.74 0.27
CA ASN A 85 -11.51 10.75 -0.24
C ASN A 85 -11.18 9.31 0.21
N SER A 86 -10.36 9.15 1.26
CA SER A 86 -9.88 7.88 1.81
C SER A 86 -10.60 7.51 3.10
#